data_AF-A0A3D4P494-F1
#
_entry.id   AF-A0A3D4P494-F1
#
_cell.length_a   1.000
_cell.length_b   1.000
_cell.length_c   1.000
_cell.angle_alpha   90.00
_cell.angle_beta   90.00
_cell.angle_gamma   90.00
#
_symmetry.space_group_name_H-M   'P 1'
#
loop_
_entity.id
_entity.type
_entity.pdbx_description
1 polymer ?
#
loop_
_entity_poly.entity_id
_entity_poly.type
_entity_poly.pdbx_seq_one_letter_code
_entity_poly.pdbx_strand_id
1 'polypeptide(L)' 'MPYKIIERRMIVPNLHEFTVEAPAVAESVKPGNFVIVRPDDHGERIPLSVADWDRNA' A
#
# COMPACT_ATOMS: atom_id res chain seq x y z
N MET A 1 11.64 -10.05 -1.97
CA MET A 1 12.25 -8.72 -1.77
C MET A 1 11.17 -7.81 -1.21
N PRO A 2 11.50 -6.90 -0.27
CA PRO A 2 10.51 -5.97 0.27
C PRO A 2 9.97 -5.06 -0.83
N TYR A 3 8.69 -4.70 -0.77
CA TYR A 3 8.11 -3.68 -1.64
C TYR A 3 8.72 -2.31 -1.32
N LYS A 4 8.98 -1.50 -2.35
CA LYS A 4 9.59 -0.19 -2.18
C LYS A 4 8.52 0.86 -1.85
N ILE A 5 8.76 1.66 -0.81
CA ILE A 5 7.94 2.85 -0.52
C ILE A 5 8.47 4.00 -1.39
N ILE A 6 7.63 4.51 -2.28
CA ILE A 6 7.93 5.64 -3.16
C ILE A 6 7.72 6.97 -2.43
N GLU A 7 6.65 7.06 -1.66
CA GLU A 7 6.31 8.25 -0.89
C GLU A 7 5.67 7.86 0.45
N ARG A 8 5.91 8.68 1.48
CA ARG A 8 5.22 8.62 2.77
C ARG A 8 4.80 10.02 3.19
N ARG A 9 3.50 10.24 3.32
CA ARG A 9 2.92 11.53 3.68
C ARG A 9 2.06 11.41 4.94
N MET A 10 2.30 12.26 5.93
CA MET A 10 1.38 12.39 7.07
C MET A 10 0.26 13.34 6.67
N ILE A 11 -0.99 12.86 6.65
CA ILE A 11 -2.14 13.68 6.29
C ILE A 11 -2.56 14.52 7.50
N VAL A 12 -2.67 13.88 8.66
CA VAL A 12 -2.95 14.48 9.97
C VAL A 12 -2.21 13.67 11.05
N PRO A 13 -2.10 14.15 12.31
CA PRO A 13 -1.46 13.36 13.37
C PRO A 13 -2.02 11.93 13.44
N ASN A 14 -1.12 10.94 13.41
CA ASN A 14 -1.42 9.50 13.42
C ASN A 14 -2.11 8.93 12.15
N LEU A 15 -2.29 9.70 11.07
CA LEU A 15 -2.76 9.18 9.78
C LEU A 15 -1.72 9.42 8.69
N HIS A 16 -1.25 8.32 8.11
CA HIS A 16 -0.23 8.33 7.07
C HIS A 16 -0.74 7.65 5.81
N GLU A 17 -0.40 8.24 4.68
CA GLU A 17 -0.55 7.66 3.36
C GLU A 17 0.81 7.20 2.85
N PHE A 18 0.83 6.04 2.22
CA PHE A 18 2.01 5.43 1.65
C PHE A 18 1.76 5.09 0.19
N THR A 19 2.66 5.55 -0.68
CA THR A 19 2.71 5.11 -2.08
C THR A 19 3.74 4.00 -2.17
N VAL A 20 3.33 2.83 -2.65
CA VAL A 20 4.15 1.61 -2.69
C VAL A 20 4.26 1.12 -4.13
N GLU A 21 5.48 0.80 -4.56
CA GLU A 21 5.76 0.21 -5.88
C GLU A 21 5.35 -1.26 -5.89
N ALA A 22 4.17 -1.54 -6.44
CA ALA A 22 3.61 -2.89 -6.53
C ALA A 22 2.85 -3.10 -7.86
N PRO A 23 3.55 -3.30 -8.99
CA PRO A 23 2.94 -3.33 -10.33
C PRO A 23 1.80 -4.35 -10.47
N ALA A 24 2.00 -5.58 -9.98
CA ALA A 24 0.99 -6.63 -10.04
C ALA A 24 -0.28 -6.32 -9.22
N VAL A 25 -0.14 -5.56 -8.13
CA VAL A 25 -1.29 -5.11 -7.33
C VAL A 25 -2.03 -4.00 -8.05
N ALA A 26 -1.32 -3.00 -8.57
CA ALA A 26 -1.90 -1.88 -9.30
C ALA A 26 -2.66 -2.31 -10.57
N GLU A 27 -2.16 -3.35 -11.26
CA GLU A 27 -2.83 -3.93 -12.43
C GLU A 27 -4.15 -4.64 -12.07
N SER A 28 -4.19 -5.34 -10.92
CA SER A 28 -5.30 -6.20 -10.54
C SER A 28 -6.38 -5.53 -9.67
N VAL A 29 -6.03 -4.45 -8.97
CA VAL A 29 -6.91 -3.80 -8.00
C VAL A 29 -8.12 -3.12 -8.65
N LYS A 30 -9.24 -3.13 -7.93
CA LYS A 30 -10.53 -2.54 -8.29
C LYS A 30 -11.09 -1.77 -7.09
N PRO A 31 -12.03 -0.82 -7.30
CA PRO A 31 -12.70 -0.13 -6.21
C PRO A 31 -13.32 -1.11 -5.20
N GLY A 32 -13.11 -0.86 -3.90
CA GLY A 32 -13.58 -1.72 -2.81
C GLY A 32 -12.62 -2.85 -2.40
N ASN A 33 -11.56 -3.10 -3.16
CA ASN A 33 -10.52 -4.04 -2.75
C ASN A 33 -9.63 -3.44 -1.65
N PHE A 34 -8.96 -4.34 -0.93
CA PHE A 34 -7.93 -4.01 0.07
C PHE A 34 -6.71 -4.91 -0.14
N VAL A 35 -5.59 -4.54 0.47
CA VAL A 35 -4.36 -5.33 0.50
C VAL A 35 -4.10 -5.83 1.91
N ILE A 36 -3.46 -7.00 2.02
CA ILE A 36 -2.88 -7.46 3.29
C ILE A 36 -1.41 -7.05 3.31
N VAL A 37 -1.03 -6.24 4.28
CA VAL A 37 0.37 -5.82 4.47
C VAL A 37 0.98 -6.48 5.69
N ARG A 38 2.30 -6.61 5.66
CA ARG A 38 3.12 -7.10 6.76
C ARG A 38 4.38 -6.25 6.83
N PRO A 39 4.69 -5.59 7.97
CA PRO A 39 5.79 -4.63 8.04
C PRO A 39 7.18 -5.29 8.01
N ASP A 40 7.30 -6.49 8.57
CA ASP A 40 8.55 -7.25 8.67
C ASP A 40 8.28 -8.76 8.90
N ASP A 41 9.34 -9.55 9.03
CA ASP A 41 9.27 -11.01 9.19
C ASP A 41 8.72 -11.52 10.52
N HIS A 42 8.45 -10.63 11.48
CA HIS A 42 7.81 -10.95 12.76
C HIS A 42 6.47 -10.21 12.96
N GLY A 43 6.21 -9.18 12.18
CA GLY A 43 4.99 -8.39 12.22
C GLY A 43 3.74 -9.16 11.79
N GLU A 44 2.60 -8.69 12.30
CA GLU A 44 1.28 -9.22 11.97
C GLU A 44 0.83 -8.79 10.56
N ARG A 45 -0.12 -9.56 10.02
CA ARG A 45 -0.77 -9.27 8.73
C ARG A 45 -2.02 -8.45 8.98
N ILE A 46 -2.07 -7.24 8.44
CA ILE A 46 -3.21 -6.33 8.61
C ILE A 46 -3.82 -5.95 7.26
N PRO A 47 -5.16 -5.84 7.15
CA PRO A 47 -5.82 -5.33 5.97
C PRO A 47 -5.74 -3.80 5.92
N LEU A 48 -5.39 -3.24 4.76
CA LEU A 48 -5.45 -1.81 4.48
C LEU A 48 -6.18 -1.56 3.16
N SER A 49 -7.11 -0.61 3.16
CA SER A 49 -7.81 -0.18 1.95
C SER A 49 -6.85 0.43 0.93
N VAL A 50 -7.05 0.14 -0.34
CA VAL A 50 -6.33 0.82 -1.42
C VAL A 50 -7.06 2.12 -1.74
N ALA A 51 -6.42 3.25 -1.47
CA ALA A 51 -7.00 4.58 -1.68
C ALA A 51 -6.95 4.99 -3.16
N ASP A 52 -5.85 4.70 -3.85
CA ASP A 52 -5.64 5.00 -5.27
C ASP A 52 -4.57 4.06 -5.87
N TRP A 53 -4.45 4.02 -7.20
CA TRP A 53 -3.43 3.25 -7.91
C TRP A 53 -3.14 3.83 -9.30
N ASP A 54 -1.87 3.75 -9.73
CA ASP A 54 -1.45 4.06 -11.10
C ASP A 54 -1.03 2.79 -11.83
N ARG A 55 -1.58 2.57 -13.03
CA ARG A 55 -1.28 1.41 -13.89
C ARG A 55 -0.18 1.69 -14.91
N ASN A 56 0.20 2.96 -15.09
CA ASN A 56 1.10 3.40 -16.14
C ASN A 56 2.42 3.99 -15.61
N ALA A 57 2.64 3.93 -14.29
CA ALA A 57 3.83 4.46 -13.61
C ALA A 57 5.11 3.66 -13.88
#